data_AF-A0A7S1MNG1-F1
#
_entry.id   AF-A0A7S1MNG1-F1
#
_cell.length_a   1.000
_cell.length_b   1.000
_cell.length_c   1.000
_cell.angle_alpha   90.00
_cell.angle_beta   90.00
_cell.angle_gamma   90.00
#
_symmetry.space_group_name_H-M   'P 1'
#
loop_
_entity.id
_entity.type
_entity.pdbx_description
1 polymer ?
#
loop_
_entity_poly.entity_id
_entity_poly.type
_entity_poly.pdbx_seq_one_letter_code
_entity_poly.pdbx_strand_id
1 'polypeptide(L)'
;SAAAAPQVTSDSAEGAANQAGKQARVWAADSDGTWEVWAEAADADGSSLIRGLRDGGVVWEHVVCSAVQLAAVGGGFAALSSGPELHVLSASSGRMVLPPLVIGSSCLLLALTSRGQLTALLRDATLAVWDLNTLSCIVQTSMQGVCQPPDVELLDVRPETGEPFLLLRDGRVLLFQKELKAWTTLSEAKGLAALPAASPMAPRLAPDSLGDEPRLESDLLVAACLGDAEEFSERLETLVLCYGERELGRLRSWCAALLGRSLGAAAAWAWLAQQLAGMGLEGEALLRDVVIPGLGSGVAAGAQELRSELQEVISAPKISVF
;
A
#
# COMPACT_ATOMS: atom_id res chain seq x y z
N SER A 1 13.88 -33.91 4.59
CA SER A 1 15.17 -33.33 4.19
C SER A 1 15.15 -31.89 4.61
N ALA A 2 15.68 -31.61 5.80
CA ALA A 2 15.63 -30.31 6.46
C ALA A 2 16.92 -29.55 6.14
N ALA A 3 16.80 -28.33 5.61
CA ALA A 3 17.93 -27.43 5.40
C ALA A 3 17.93 -26.35 6.49
N ALA A 4 19.10 -26.18 7.10
CA ALA A 4 19.34 -25.54 8.38
C ALA A 4 19.40 -24.00 8.32
N ALA A 5 19.00 -23.37 9.43
CA ALA A 5 19.26 -21.96 9.74
C ALA A 5 20.72 -21.74 10.18
N PRO A 6 21.34 -20.58 9.90
CA PRO A 6 22.67 -20.27 10.41
C PRO A 6 22.61 -19.66 11.82
N GLN A 7 23.41 -20.21 12.72
CA GLN A 7 23.64 -19.74 14.09
C GLN A 7 24.55 -18.51 14.12
N VAL A 8 24.26 -17.62 15.07
CA VAL A 8 25.09 -16.49 15.49
C VAL A 8 26.14 -17.00 16.49
N THR A 9 27.41 -16.75 16.23
CA THR A 9 28.48 -16.87 17.22
C THR A 9 29.24 -15.55 17.30
N SER A 10 29.25 -14.95 18.49
CA SER A 10 30.09 -13.84 18.89
C SER A 10 31.42 -14.35 19.41
N ASP A 11 32.55 -13.86 18.90
CA ASP A 11 33.70 -13.56 19.75
C ASP A 11 34.69 -12.56 19.09
N SER A 12 34.80 -11.40 19.76
CA SER A 12 36.03 -10.71 20.17
C SER A 12 37.18 -10.42 19.18
N ALA A 13 37.18 -9.16 18.73
CA ALA A 13 38.28 -8.23 18.49
C ALA A 13 39.74 -8.74 18.43
N GLU A 14 40.33 -8.73 17.23
CA GLU A 14 41.63 -8.11 16.89
C GLU A 14 41.88 -8.29 15.38
N GLY A 15 41.99 -7.18 14.63
CA GLY A 15 42.20 -7.24 13.19
C GLY A 15 41.81 -5.95 12.45
N ALA A 16 42.46 -4.84 12.78
CA ALA A 16 42.44 -3.64 11.96
C ALA A 16 43.22 -3.90 10.65
N ALA A 17 42.73 -3.29 9.56
CA ALA A 17 43.31 -3.20 8.22
C ALA A 17 43.05 -4.38 7.25
N ASN A 18 41.82 -4.45 6.70
CA ASN A 18 41.55 -4.64 5.26
C ASN A 18 40.03 -4.70 5.01
N GLN A 19 39.37 -3.55 4.95
CA GLN A 19 38.09 -3.41 4.25
C GLN A 19 38.32 -2.53 3.02
N ALA A 20 38.91 -3.14 1.98
CA ALA A 20 38.78 -2.62 0.63
C ALA A 20 37.28 -2.59 0.28
N GLY A 21 36.81 -1.46 -0.24
CA GLY A 21 35.41 -1.04 -0.26
C GLY A 21 34.44 -2.09 -0.78
N LYS A 22 33.45 -2.44 0.05
CA LYS A 22 32.18 -3.02 -0.44
C LYS A 22 31.51 -1.95 -1.30
N GLN A 23 31.57 -2.09 -2.61
CA GLN A 23 30.77 -1.28 -3.54
C GLN A 23 29.29 -1.40 -3.11
N ALA A 24 28.68 -0.27 -2.75
CA ALA A 24 27.26 -0.23 -2.48
C ALA A 24 26.53 -0.42 -3.82
N ARG A 25 25.86 -1.56 -3.96
CA ARG A 25 25.01 -1.87 -5.11
C ARG A 25 23.57 -1.60 -4.73
N VAL A 26 22.87 -0.81 -5.54
CA VAL A 26 21.43 -0.56 -5.39
C VAL A 26 20.71 -1.31 -6.50
N TRP A 27 19.57 -1.91 -6.15
CA TRP A 27 18.77 -2.71 -7.07
C TRP A 27 17.29 -2.46 -6.82
N ALA A 28 16.51 -2.42 -7.89
CA ALA A 28 15.05 -2.42 -7.85
C ALA A 28 14.48 -3.20 -9.03
N ALA A 29 13.32 -3.82 -8.82
CA ALA A 29 12.51 -4.47 -9.86
C ALA A 29 11.08 -3.96 -9.80
N ASP A 30 10.37 -4.04 -10.93
CA ASP A 30 8.94 -3.71 -10.96
C ASP A 30 8.09 -4.86 -10.40
N SER A 31 6.79 -4.64 -10.22
CA SER A 31 5.87 -5.61 -9.62
C SER A 31 5.85 -6.96 -10.34
N ASP A 32 6.10 -6.93 -11.65
CA ASP A 32 6.00 -8.10 -12.52
C ASP A 32 7.37 -8.74 -12.80
N GLY A 33 8.45 -8.15 -12.26
CA GLY A 33 9.83 -8.59 -12.48
C GLY A 33 10.32 -8.47 -13.93
N THR A 34 9.62 -7.72 -14.77
CA THR A 34 9.96 -7.53 -16.18
C THR A 34 11.08 -6.52 -16.34
N TRP A 35 11.05 -5.45 -15.54
CA TRP A 35 12.06 -4.40 -15.55
C TRP A 35 12.87 -4.41 -14.27
N GLU A 36 14.19 -4.24 -14.42
CA GLU A 36 15.10 -4.05 -13.29
C GLU A 36 16.01 -2.86 -13.51
N VAL A 37 16.41 -2.21 -12.43
CA VAL A 37 17.38 -1.11 -12.44
C VAL A 37 18.45 -1.39 -11.41
N TRP A 38 19.70 -1.37 -11.87
CA TRP A 38 20.88 -1.69 -11.09
C TRP A 38 21.75 -0.44 -11.07
N ALA A 39 22.20 -0.01 -9.89
CA ALA A 39 23.17 1.07 -9.75
C ALA A 39 24.41 0.57 -9.02
N GLU A 40 25.56 0.82 -9.63
CA GLU A 40 26.88 0.47 -9.11
C GLU A 40 27.72 1.73 -9.00
N ALA A 41 28.26 1.99 -7.80
CA ALA A 41 29.23 3.08 -7.62
C ALA A 41 30.48 2.78 -8.45
N ALA A 42 30.95 3.77 -9.21
CA ALA A 42 32.21 3.73 -9.93
C ALA A 42 33.36 4.14 -8.99
N ASP A 43 34.43 3.35 -9.00
CA ASP A 43 35.48 3.42 -7.97
C ASP A 43 36.33 4.71 -7.95
N ALA A 44 36.36 5.49 -9.04
CA ALA A 44 37.34 6.58 -9.20
C ALA A 44 36.78 7.98 -8.94
N ASP A 45 35.57 8.29 -9.44
CA ASP A 45 35.07 9.68 -9.53
C ASP A 45 33.82 9.92 -8.68
N GLY A 46 33.36 8.93 -7.91
CA GLY A 46 32.13 9.01 -7.12
C GLY A 46 30.85 9.00 -7.98
N SER A 47 30.97 8.78 -9.28
CA SER A 47 29.85 8.55 -10.19
C SER A 47 29.22 7.18 -9.97
N SER A 48 28.01 6.98 -10.47
CA SER A 48 27.33 5.68 -10.49
C SER A 48 26.97 5.28 -11.90
N LEU A 49 27.27 4.03 -12.27
CA LEU A 49 26.77 3.42 -13.50
C LEU A 49 25.42 2.77 -13.21
N ILE A 50 24.42 3.16 -13.98
CA ILE A 50 23.06 2.65 -13.91
C ILE A 50 22.81 1.77 -15.11
N ARG A 51 22.28 0.57 -14.89
CA ARG A 51 21.84 -0.34 -15.95
C ARG A 51 20.35 -0.57 -15.82
N GLY A 52 19.62 -0.39 -16.92
CA GLY A 52 18.26 -0.87 -17.03
C GLY A 52 18.23 -2.21 -17.74
N LEU A 53 17.57 -3.18 -17.12
CA LEU A 53 17.42 -4.51 -17.63
C LEU A 53 15.96 -4.79 -17.95
N ARG A 54 15.73 -5.61 -18.96
CA ARG A 54 14.43 -6.19 -19.29
C ARG A 54 14.60 -7.69 -19.46
N ASP A 55 13.79 -8.47 -18.75
CA ASP A 55 13.85 -9.94 -18.78
C ASP A 55 15.28 -10.46 -18.51
N GLY A 56 16.01 -9.82 -17.59
CA GLY A 56 17.41 -10.12 -17.23
C GLY A 56 18.48 -9.62 -18.21
N GLY A 57 18.11 -9.05 -19.36
CA GLY A 57 19.05 -8.50 -20.35
C GLY A 57 19.24 -6.99 -20.20
N VAL A 58 20.48 -6.51 -20.24
CA VAL A 58 20.76 -5.06 -20.22
C VAL A 58 20.26 -4.40 -21.52
N VAL A 59 19.40 -3.40 -21.39
CA VAL A 59 18.80 -2.65 -22.51
C VAL A 59 19.48 -1.29 -22.70
N TRP A 60 19.89 -0.66 -21.60
CA TRP A 60 20.55 0.64 -21.63
C TRP A 60 21.45 0.82 -20.42
N GLU A 61 22.39 1.76 -20.54
CA GLU A 61 23.25 2.25 -19.47
C GLU A 61 23.14 3.77 -19.35
N HIS A 62 23.27 4.29 -18.14
CA HIS A 62 23.22 5.71 -17.83
C HIS A 62 24.24 6.02 -16.73
N VAL A 63 24.85 7.21 -16.76
CA VAL A 63 25.83 7.61 -15.73
C VAL A 63 25.26 8.78 -14.93
N VAL A 64 25.28 8.64 -13.61
CA VAL A 64 24.98 9.72 -12.66
C VAL A 64 26.29 10.18 -12.06
N CYS A 65 26.55 11.49 -11.98
CA CYS A 65 27.82 12.05 -11.50
C CYS A 65 28.00 12.01 -9.97
N SER A 66 27.28 11.13 -9.29
CA SER A 66 27.23 11.02 -7.84
C SER A 66 26.72 9.64 -7.42
N ALA A 67 26.92 9.31 -6.14
CA ALA A 67 26.54 8.02 -5.57
C ALA A 67 25.01 7.89 -5.48
N VAL A 68 24.45 6.89 -6.19
CA VAL A 68 23.04 6.53 -6.07
C VAL A 68 22.82 5.75 -4.79
N GLN A 69 21.80 6.18 -4.04
CA GLN A 69 21.48 5.65 -2.69
C GLN A 69 20.24 4.76 -2.71
N LEU A 70 19.26 5.09 -3.55
CA LEU A 70 18.01 4.35 -3.73
C LEU A 70 17.65 4.31 -5.21
N ALA A 71 16.96 3.25 -5.60
CA ALA A 71 16.39 3.09 -6.92
C ALA A 71 14.96 2.54 -6.78
N ALA A 72 14.11 2.88 -7.72
CA ALA A 72 12.79 2.30 -7.91
C ALA A 72 12.52 2.16 -9.41
N VAL A 73 11.69 1.20 -9.80
CA VAL A 73 11.27 1.02 -11.20
C VAL A 73 9.81 0.55 -11.24
N GLY A 74 9.03 1.11 -12.15
CA GLY A 74 7.60 0.85 -12.24
C GLY A 74 6.90 1.81 -13.21
N GLY A 75 5.79 1.37 -13.79
CA GLY A 75 4.97 2.21 -14.68
C GLY A 75 5.68 2.77 -15.91
N GLY A 76 6.74 2.09 -16.38
CA GLY A 76 7.56 2.55 -17.50
C GLY A 76 8.65 3.57 -17.12
N PHE A 77 8.86 3.81 -15.82
CA PHE A 77 9.85 4.74 -15.29
C PHE A 77 10.86 4.05 -14.39
N ALA A 78 12.04 4.63 -14.30
CA ALA A 78 13.08 4.32 -13.33
C ALA A 78 13.43 5.59 -12.56
N ALA A 79 13.37 5.54 -11.23
CA ALA A 79 13.73 6.66 -10.37
C ALA A 79 14.98 6.32 -9.54
N LEU A 80 15.87 7.30 -9.40
CA LEU A 80 17.13 7.16 -8.66
C LEU A 80 17.29 8.35 -7.72
N SER A 81 17.64 8.10 -6.47
CA SER A 81 18.03 9.16 -5.54
C SER A 81 19.54 9.25 -5.41
N SER A 82 20.07 10.45 -5.53
CA SER A 82 21.48 10.74 -5.35
C SER A 82 21.65 12.01 -4.53
N GLY A 83 21.84 11.88 -3.22
CA GLY A 83 21.91 13.04 -2.33
C GLY A 83 20.56 13.79 -2.34
N PRO A 84 20.53 15.12 -2.56
CA PRO A 84 19.30 15.90 -2.64
C PRO A 84 18.68 15.92 -4.05
N GLU A 85 19.13 15.06 -4.97
CA GLU A 85 18.63 15.00 -6.35
C GLU A 85 17.87 13.69 -6.61
N LEU A 86 16.75 13.80 -7.34
CA LEU A 86 16.03 12.68 -7.93
C LEU A 86 16.16 12.71 -9.45
N HIS A 87 16.64 11.62 -10.01
CA HIS A 87 16.70 11.40 -11.44
C HIS A 87 15.55 10.48 -11.85
N VAL A 88 14.85 10.83 -12.92
CA VAL A 88 13.78 10.01 -13.48
C VAL A 88 14.10 9.70 -14.93
N LEU A 89 14.22 8.41 -15.23
CA LEU A 89 14.52 7.88 -16.54
C LEU A 89 13.32 7.09 -17.09
N SER A 90 13.20 7.04 -18.40
CA SER A 90 12.32 6.10 -19.09
C SER A 90 12.90 4.69 -18.95
N ALA A 91 12.12 3.76 -18.39
CA ALA A 91 12.56 2.38 -18.20
C ALA A 91 12.93 1.69 -19.52
N SER A 92 12.28 2.06 -20.64
CA SER A 92 12.54 1.44 -21.94
C SER A 92 13.80 1.94 -22.65
N SER A 93 14.32 3.11 -22.29
CA SER A 93 15.38 3.77 -23.06
C SER A 93 16.52 4.37 -22.25
N GLY A 94 16.39 4.47 -20.92
CA GLY A 94 17.38 5.13 -20.06
C GLY A 94 17.47 6.64 -20.25
N ARG A 95 16.56 7.23 -21.05
CA ARG A 95 16.52 8.68 -21.29
C ARG A 95 15.87 9.39 -20.13
N MET A 96 16.42 10.54 -19.75
CA MET A 96 15.81 11.40 -18.75
C MET A 96 14.42 11.86 -19.21
N VAL A 97 13.43 11.71 -18.32
CA VAL A 97 12.07 12.20 -18.53
C VAL A 97 11.98 13.70 -18.21
N LEU A 98 12.75 14.14 -17.23
CA LEU A 98 12.89 15.55 -16.83
C LEU A 98 14.31 15.81 -16.29
N PRO A 99 14.75 17.08 -16.20
CA PRO A 99 15.96 17.42 -15.46
C PRO A 99 15.89 16.93 -14.00
N PRO A 100 17.04 16.68 -13.34
CA PRO A 100 17.06 16.21 -11.95
C PRO A 100 16.25 17.13 -11.03
N LEU A 101 15.36 16.52 -10.24
CA LEU A 101 14.54 17.23 -9.26
C LEU A 101 15.34 17.44 -7.98
N VAL A 102 15.39 18.69 -7.50
CA VAL A 102 16.02 19.02 -6.23
C VAL A 102 14.97 18.91 -5.12
N ILE A 103 15.18 17.96 -4.19
CA ILE A 103 14.21 17.60 -3.13
C ILE A 103 14.57 18.13 -1.74
N GLY A 104 15.63 18.93 -1.61
CA GLY A 104 15.96 19.66 -0.38
C GLY A 104 16.55 18.83 0.78
N SER A 105 16.32 17.51 0.79
CA SER A 105 16.90 16.56 1.73
C SER A 105 17.11 15.20 1.04
N SER A 106 17.96 14.33 1.58
CA SER A 106 18.19 13.01 0.99
C SER A 106 16.98 12.10 1.17
N CYS A 107 16.67 11.28 0.17
CA CYS A 107 15.63 10.26 0.29
C CYS A 107 15.99 9.20 1.33
N LEU A 108 14.97 8.79 2.10
CA LEU A 108 14.98 7.64 2.98
C LEU A 108 14.26 6.45 2.32
N LEU A 109 13.14 6.70 1.65
CA LEU A 109 12.40 5.72 0.85
C LEU A 109 12.09 6.30 -0.52
N LEU A 110 12.08 5.43 -1.51
CA LEU A 110 11.73 5.74 -2.90
C LEU A 110 10.93 4.57 -3.46
N ALA A 111 9.75 4.84 -4.01
CA ALA A 111 8.89 3.83 -4.59
C ALA A 111 8.26 4.34 -5.89
N LEU A 112 7.98 3.41 -6.81
CA LEU A 112 7.28 3.67 -8.06
C LEU A 112 6.15 2.66 -8.23
N THR A 113 4.95 3.13 -8.47
CA THR A 113 3.81 2.24 -8.77
C THR A 113 3.80 1.82 -10.24
N SER A 114 3.05 0.77 -10.55
CA SER A 114 2.77 0.35 -11.93
C SER A 114 2.05 1.41 -12.78
N ARG A 115 1.51 2.47 -12.14
CA ARG A 115 0.88 3.62 -12.82
C ARG A 115 1.82 4.81 -13.00
N GLY A 116 3.08 4.71 -12.58
CA GLY A 116 4.04 5.81 -12.70
C GLY A 116 3.86 6.91 -11.65
N GLN A 117 3.31 6.57 -10.47
CA GLN A 117 3.32 7.46 -9.31
C GLN A 117 4.64 7.25 -8.56
N LEU A 118 5.44 8.31 -8.47
CA LEU A 118 6.70 8.36 -7.75
C LEU A 118 6.47 8.86 -6.33
N THR A 119 6.84 8.05 -5.34
CA THR A 119 6.75 8.40 -3.93
C THR A 119 8.14 8.53 -3.34
N ALA A 120 8.41 9.64 -2.68
CA ALA A 120 9.65 9.87 -1.93
C ALA A 120 9.34 10.29 -0.49
N LEU A 121 9.95 9.59 0.47
CA LEU A 121 10.02 10.01 1.85
C LEU A 121 11.44 10.50 2.14
N LEU A 122 11.57 11.73 2.60
CA LEU A 122 12.84 12.38 2.87
C LEU A 122 13.23 12.30 4.36
N ARG A 123 14.51 12.49 4.65
CA ARG A 123 15.01 12.46 6.04
C ARG A 123 14.49 13.59 6.93
N ASP A 124 14.03 14.70 6.35
CA ASP A 124 13.44 15.82 7.08
C ASP A 124 11.94 15.64 7.37
N ALA A 125 11.43 14.43 7.12
CA ALA A 125 10.03 14.05 7.20
C ALA A 125 9.11 14.71 6.16
N THR A 126 9.66 15.24 5.08
CA THR A 126 8.86 15.59 3.90
C THR A 126 8.50 14.33 3.14
N LEU A 127 7.23 14.17 2.83
CA LEU A 127 6.72 13.14 1.93
C LEU A 127 6.15 13.81 0.69
N ALA A 128 6.53 13.29 -0.47
CA ALA A 128 6.03 13.78 -1.75
C ALA A 128 5.64 12.63 -2.68
N VAL A 129 4.56 12.86 -3.43
CA VAL A 129 4.04 11.96 -4.47
C VAL A 129 3.87 12.75 -5.75
N TRP A 130 4.45 12.27 -6.84
CA TRP A 130 4.31 12.85 -8.18
C TRP A 130 3.71 11.83 -9.16
N ASP A 131 2.92 12.32 -10.10
CA ASP A 131 2.53 11.57 -11.29
C ASP A 131 3.52 11.88 -12.41
N LEU A 132 4.29 10.87 -12.83
CA LEU A 132 5.30 11.02 -13.86
C LEU A 132 4.73 11.03 -15.29
N ASN A 133 3.50 10.56 -15.49
CA ASN A 133 2.86 10.65 -16.80
C ASN A 133 2.39 12.07 -17.09
N THR A 134 1.89 12.76 -16.06
CA THR A 134 1.40 14.14 -16.15
C THR A 134 2.43 15.16 -15.70
N LEU A 135 3.57 14.71 -15.16
CA LEU A 135 4.63 15.54 -14.57
C LEU A 135 4.10 16.53 -13.53
N SER A 136 3.18 16.07 -12.69
CA SER A 136 2.52 16.88 -11.67
C SER A 136 2.79 16.36 -10.25
N CYS A 137 2.87 17.28 -9.29
CA CYS A 137 2.92 16.92 -7.88
C CYS A 137 1.49 16.70 -7.37
N ILE A 138 1.22 15.50 -6.85
CA ILE A 138 -0.07 15.12 -6.28
C ILE A 138 -0.13 15.53 -4.81
N VAL A 139 0.89 15.16 -4.05
CA VAL A 139 1.00 15.40 -2.61
C VAL A 139 2.40 15.91 -2.31
N GLN A 140 2.49 16.94 -1.49
CA GLN A 140 3.71 17.31 -0.78
C GLN A 140 3.31 17.75 0.62
N THR A 141 3.76 17.01 1.63
CA THR A 141 3.35 17.21 3.01
C THR A 141 4.50 16.90 3.96
N SER A 142 4.39 17.39 5.20
CA SER A 142 5.31 17.02 6.27
C SER A 142 4.66 15.99 7.19
N MET A 143 5.44 15.05 7.68
CA MET A 143 5.05 14.11 8.73
C MET A 143 5.53 14.59 10.12
N GLN A 144 6.12 15.78 10.21
CA GLN A 144 6.51 16.36 11.50
C GLN A 144 5.28 16.48 12.42
N GLY A 145 5.40 15.97 13.64
CA GLY A 145 4.31 15.91 14.60
C GLY A 145 3.34 14.74 14.40
N VAL A 146 3.50 13.95 13.34
CA VAL A 146 2.69 12.74 13.07
C VAL A 146 3.48 11.48 13.40
N CYS A 147 4.67 11.33 12.83
CA CYS A 147 5.62 10.24 13.10
C CYS A 147 7.04 10.65 12.69
N GLN A 148 8.06 9.89 13.12
CA GLN A 148 9.41 10.06 12.57
C GLN A 148 9.57 9.18 11.32
N PRO A 149 10.37 9.58 10.32
CA PRO A 149 10.59 8.77 9.13
C PRO A 149 11.06 7.34 9.40
N PRO A 150 11.93 7.06 10.40
CA PRO A 150 12.31 5.69 10.74
C PRO A 150 11.19 4.83 11.35
N ASP A 151 10.10 5.44 11.81
CA ASP A 151 8.94 4.71 12.37
C ASP A 151 8.06 4.12 11.27
N VAL A 152 8.25 4.53 10.02
CA VAL A 152 7.52 4.01 8.86
C VAL A 152 8.01 2.60 8.55
N GLU A 153 7.10 1.64 8.62
CA GLU A 153 7.33 0.24 8.26
C GLU A 153 6.96 -0.01 6.80
N LEU A 154 5.81 0.51 6.36
CA LEU A 154 5.36 0.48 4.97
C LEU A 154 4.86 1.86 4.55
N LEU A 155 5.18 2.25 3.32
CA LEU A 155 4.70 3.45 2.65
C LEU A 155 4.24 3.05 1.25
N ASP A 156 3.00 3.35 0.94
CA ASP A 156 2.44 3.16 -0.39
C ASP A 156 1.40 4.25 -0.69
N VAL A 157 0.86 4.26 -1.91
CA VAL A 157 -0.08 5.26 -2.40
C VAL A 157 -1.31 4.61 -3.02
N ARG A 158 -2.46 5.27 -2.86
CA ARG A 158 -3.68 4.88 -3.57
C ARG A 158 -3.49 5.06 -5.08
N PRO A 159 -3.59 4.01 -5.92
CA PRO A 159 -3.28 4.09 -7.35
C PRO A 159 -4.15 5.07 -8.14
N GLU A 160 -5.33 5.42 -7.63
CA GLU A 160 -6.28 6.32 -8.28
C GLU A 160 -6.00 7.78 -7.94
N THR A 161 -5.76 8.04 -6.66
CA THR A 161 -5.72 9.40 -6.14
C THR A 161 -4.30 9.89 -5.86
N GLY A 162 -3.33 8.98 -5.79
CA GLY A 162 -1.95 9.23 -5.38
C GLY A 162 -1.83 9.62 -3.91
N GLU A 163 -2.85 9.34 -3.10
CA GLU A 163 -2.85 9.68 -1.68
C GLU A 163 -2.06 8.64 -0.89
N PRO A 164 -1.02 9.05 -0.16
CA PRO A 164 -0.15 8.14 0.56
C PRO A 164 -0.81 7.60 1.83
N PHE A 165 -0.51 6.35 2.14
CA PHE A 165 -0.79 5.76 3.44
C PHE A 165 0.48 5.12 4.02
N LEU A 166 0.51 5.03 5.35
CA LEU A 166 1.65 4.58 6.13
C LEU A 166 1.19 3.49 7.09
N LEU A 167 1.93 2.39 7.14
CA LEU A 167 1.96 1.52 8.31
C LEU A 167 3.15 1.92 9.16
N LEU A 168 2.90 2.26 10.42
CA LEU A 168 3.94 2.54 11.38
C LEU A 168 4.30 1.27 12.14
N ARG A 169 5.54 1.20 12.65
CA ARG A 169 6.03 0.08 13.49
C ARG A 169 5.25 -0.13 14.78
N ASP A 170 4.48 0.86 15.21
CA ASP A 170 3.57 0.75 16.35
C ASP A 170 2.19 0.18 15.97
N GLY A 171 2.01 -0.23 14.71
CA GLY A 171 0.77 -0.80 14.17
C GLY A 171 -0.27 0.23 13.74
N ARG A 172 -0.03 1.54 13.93
CA ARG A 172 -0.95 2.55 13.41
C ARG A 172 -0.89 2.61 11.89
N VAL A 173 -2.07 2.75 11.29
CA VAL A 173 -2.21 3.03 9.87
C VAL A 173 -2.69 4.47 9.69
N LEU A 174 -1.93 5.25 8.92
CA LEU A 174 -2.24 6.64 8.64
C LEU A 174 -2.52 6.81 7.15
N LEU A 175 -3.52 7.61 6.82
CA LEU A 175 -3.86 7.98 5.45
C LEU A 175 -3.81 9.49 5.31
N PHE A 176 -3.11 10.01 4.31
CA PHE A 176 -3.18 11.42 3.97
C PHE A 176 -4.37 11.67 3.04
N GLN A 177 -5.21 12.64 3.41
CA GLN A 177 -6.30 13.10 2.57
C GLN A 177 -5.89 14.39 1.86
N LYS A 178 -5.70 14.34 0.54
CA LYS A 178 -5.10 15.46 -0.21
C LYS A 178 -6.02 16.67 -0.29
N GLU A 179 -7.33 16.47 -0.35
CA GLU A 179 -8.33 17.55 -0.38
C GLU A 179 -8.36 18.29 0.96
N LEU A 180 -8.23 17.56 2.07
CA LEU A 180 -8.18 18.13 3.42
C LEU A 180 -6.78 18.60 3.81
N LYS A 181 -5.75 18.16 3.08
CA LYS A 181 -4.32 18.34 3.40
C LYS A 181 -3.99 17.90 4.82
N ALA A 182 -4.56 16.77 5.24
CA ALA A 182 -4.48 16.29 6.62
C ALA A 182 -4.20 14.78 6.69
N TRP A 183 -3.45 14.38 7.71
CA TRP A 183 -3.27 12.99 8.08
C TRP A 183 -4.45 12.51 8.94
N THR A 184 -5.00 11.36 8.60
CA THR A 184 -6.07 10.69 9.34
C THR A 184 -5.60 9.32 9.80
N THR A 185 -5.90 8.97 11.06
CA THR A 185 -5.60 7.64 11.60
C THR A 185 -6.73 6.69 11.22
N LEU A 186 -6.40 5.60 10.53
CA LEU A 186 -7.34 4.53 10.21
C LEU A 186 -7.43 3.51 11.34
N SER A 187 -6.30 3.16 11.98
CA SER A 187 -6.27 2.25 13.13
C SER A 187 -5.29 2.72 14.21
N GLU A 188 -5.65 2.45 15.47
CA GLU A 188 -4.81 2.71 16.63
C GLU A 188 -3.98 1.47 16.99
N ALA A 189 -2.77 1.69 17.51
CA ALA A 189 -1.76 0.69 17.88
C ALA A 189 -2.24 -0.52 18.74
N LYS A 190 -3.44 -0.45 19.33
CA LYS A 190 -3.97 -1.50 20.21
C LYS A 190 -4.64 -2.68 19.48
N GLY A 191 -4.68 -2.70 18.15
CA GLY A 191 -5.38 -3.74 17.37
C GLY A 191 -4.52 -4.88 16.79
N LEU A 192 -3.24 -4.65 16.49
CA LEU A 192 -2.39 -5.63 15.79
C LEU A 192 -1.39 -6.38 16.69
N ALA A 193 -1.30 -6.04 17.96
CA ALA A 193 -0.40 -6.69 18.93
C ALA A 193 -0.90 -8.04 19.48
N ALA A 194 -1.83 -8.70 18.79
CA ALA A 194 -2.39 -9.99 19.17
C ALA A 194 -2.41 -10.99 18.01
N LEU A 195 -1.27 -11.20 17.35
CA LEU A 195 -0.99 -12.49 16.72
C LEU A 195 -0.24 -13.36 17.72
N PRO A 196 -0.90 -14.24 18.51
CA PRO A 196 -0.18 -15.26 19.24
C PRO A 196 0.33 -16.31 18.25
N ALA A 197 1.60 -16.67 18.40
CA ALA A 197 2.19 -17.84 17.81
C ALA A 197 1.27 -19.07 17.98
N ALA A 198 1.15 -19.84 16.91
CA ALA A 198 0.36 -21.06 16.78
C ALA A 198 0.17 -21.84 18.09
N SER A 199 -1.08 -21.95 18.54
CA SER A 199 -1.51 -22.99 19.48
C SER A 199 -2.93 -23.46 19.09
N PRO A 200 -3.13 -24.75 18.76
CA PRO A 200 -4.34 -25.22 18.08
C PRO A 200 -5.47 -25.61 19.05
N MET A 201 -5.66 -24.89 20.16
CA MET A 201 -6.77 -25.08 21.10
C MET A 201 -6.92 -23.85 22.00
N ALA A 202 -7.73 -22.87 21.58
CA ALA A 202 -8.27 -21.83 22.46
C ALA A 202 -9.69 -21.44 22.00
N PRO A 203 -10.61 -21.12 22.94
CA PRO A 203 -12.05 -21.11 22.70
C PRO A 203 -12.50 -19.87 21.91
N ARG A 204 -13.51 -20.07 21.06
CA ARG A 204 -14.24 -19.01 20.33
C ARG A 204 -14.70 -17.93 21.31
N LEU A 205 -14.20 -16.71 21.11
CA LEU A 205 -14.52 -15.52 21.92
C LEU A 205 -16.03 -15.24 21.88
N ALA A 206 -16.60 -15.00 23.06
CA ALA A 206 -17.96 -14.51 23.23
C ALA A 206 -18.03 -12.99 22.90
N PRO A 207 -19.15 -12.50 22.34
CA PRO A 207 -19.32 -11.12 21.94
C PRO A 207 -19.75 -10.25 23.13
N ASP A 208 -18.82 -9.94 24.03
CA ASP A 208 -19.07 -9.02 25.16
C ASP A 208 -18.00 -7.92 25.21
N SER A 209 -17.99 -7.04 24.21
CA SER A 209 -17.43 -5.68 24.34
C SER A 209 -18.06 -4.71 23.33
N LEU A 210 -19.15 -4.06 23.73
CA LEU A 210 -19.85 -2.95 23.04
C LEU A 210 -18.99 -1.68 22.79
N GLY A 211 -17.67 -1.77 22.85
CA GLY A 211 -16.73 -0.67 22.64
C GLY A 211 -15.94 -0.72 21.31
N ASP A 212 -16.07 -1.81 20.54
CA ASP A 212 -15.24 -2.04 19.33
C ASP A 212 -15.98 -1.79 17.99
N GLU A 213 -17.24 -1.33 17.99
CA GLU A 213 -18.02 -1.04 16.77
C GLU A 213 -17.37 -0.03 15.79
N PRO A 214 -16.80 1.12 16.19
CA PRO A 214 -16.10 2.01 15.27
C PRO A 214 -14.79 1.41 14.75
N ARG A 215 -14.25 0.38 15.41
CA ARG A 215 -13.02 -0.29 14.98
C ARG A 215 -13.25 -1.26 13.84
N LEU A 216 -14.44 -1.86 13.72
CA LEU A 216 -14.74 -2.78 12.63
C LEU A 216 -14.64 -2.11 11.25
N GLU A 217 -15.19 -0.91 11.12
CA GLU A 217 -15.10 -0.11 9.88
C GLU A 217 -13.64 0.27 9.59
N SER A 218 -12.93 0.74 10.60
CA SER A 218 -11.51 1.07 10.55
C SER A 218 -10.63 -0.12 10.13
N ASP A 219 -10.85 -1.30 10.72
CA ASP A 219 -10.09 -2.52 10.46
C ASP A 219 -10.30 -2.99 9.01
N LEU A 220 -11.53 -2.88 8.49
CA LEU A 220 -11.81 -3.12 7.07
C LEU A 220 -11.06 -2.16 6.15
N LEU A 221 -11.04 -0.87 6.48
CA LEU A 221 -10.28 0.12 5.71
C LEU A 221 -8.78 -0.17 5.76
N VAL A 222 -8.27 -0.62 6.92
CA VAL A 222 -6.87 -1.03 7.06
C VAL A 222 -6.55 -2.25 6.20
N ALA A 223 -7.36 -3.31 6.27
CA ALA A 223 -7.15 -4.50 5.44
C ALA A 223 -7.17 -4.14 3.94
N ALA A 224 -8.10 -3.26 3.53
CA ALA A 224 -8.14 -2.76 2.16
C ALA A 224 -6.90 -1.93 1.77
N CYS A 225 -6.38 -1.09 2.67
CA CYS A 225 -5.15 -0.34 2.41
C CYS A 225 -3.92 -1.26 2.34
N LEU A 226 -3.84 -2.28 3.18
CA LEU A 226 -2.71 -3.22 3.21
C LEU A 226 -2.77 -4.27 2.10
N GLY A 227 -3.87 -4.35 1.35
CA GLY A 227 -4.04 -5.34 0.29
C GLY A 227 -4.32 -6.76 0.82
N ASP A 228 -4.76 -6.90 2.08
CA ASP A 228 -5.03 -8.20 2.69
C ASP A 228 -6.47 -8.65 2.41
N ALA A 229 -6.64 -9.46 1.36
CA ALA A 229 -7.94 -9.94 0.92
C ALA A 229 -8.62 -10.90 1.92
N GLU A 230 -7.83 -11.69 2.65
CA GLU A 230 -8.32 -12.67 3.61
C GLU A 230 -8.84 -11.95 4.85
N GLU A 231 -8.01 -11.06 5.42
CA GLU A 231 -8.40 -10.26 6.58
C GLU A 231 -9.57 -9.34 6.22
N PHE A 232 -9.60 -8.73 5.04
CA PHE A 232 -10.75 -7.92 4.61
C PHE A 232 -12.06 -8.72 4.62
N SER A 233 -12.02 -9.96 4.11
CA SER A 233 -13.20 -10.82 4.03
C SER A 233 -13.68 -11.27 5.41
N GLU A 234 -12.77 -11.63 6.32
CA GLU A 234 -13.09 -12.00 7.71
C GLU A 234 -13.68 -10.82 8.51
N ARG A 235 -13.11 -9.62 8.33
CA ARG A 235 -13.63 -8.41 8.98
C ARG A 235 -14.99 -8.00 8.41
N LEU A 236 -15.24 -8.25 7.12
CA LEU A 236 -16.55 -8.01 6.50
C LEU A 236 -17.60 -8.98 7.04
N GLU A 237 -17.25 -10.27 7.11
CA GLU A 237 -17.72 -11.27 8.08
C GLU A 237 -18.41 -10.67 9.31
N THR A 238 -17.52 -10.18 10.16
CA THR A 238 -17.83 -9.69 11.49
C THR A 238 -18.71 -8.43 11.43
N LEU A 239 -18.44 -7.50 10.50
CA LEU A 239 -19.25 -6.29 10.34
C LEU A 239 -20.70 -6.62 9.98
N VAL A 240 -20.93 -7.55 9.06
CA VAL A 240 -22.28 -7.96 8.64
C VAL A 240 -23.05 -8.57 9.81
N LEU A 241 -22.40 -9.45 10.59
CA LEU A 241 -23.01 -10.05 11.78
C LEU A 241 -23.38 -8.99 12.83
N CYS A 242 -22.54 -7.98 13.05
CA CYS A 242 -22.81 -6.91 14.02
C CYS A 242 -23.90 -5.93 13.52
N TYR A 243 -23.84 -5.52 12.25
CA TYR A 243 -24.72 -4.46 11.73
C TYR A 243 -26.04 -4.97 11.17
N GLY A 244 -26.12 -6.25 10.78
CA GLY A 244 -27.29 -6.86 10.15
C GLY A 244 -28.59 -6.74 10.96
N GLU A 245 -28.50 -6.63 12.30
CA GLU A 245 -29.67 -6.48 13.16
C GLU A 245 -29.86 -5.06 13.71
N ARG A 246 -28.78 -4.25 13.77
CA ARG A 246 -28.74 -3.01 14.56
C ARG A 246 -28.61 -1.75 13.71
N GLU A 247 -27.82 -1.82 12.63
CA GLU A 247 -27.38 -0.64 11.87
C GLU A 247 -27.44 -0.88 10.35
N LEU A 248 -28.58 -1.33 9.85
CA LEU A 248 -28.80 -1.61 8.43
C LEU A 248 -28.47 -0.43 7.49
N GLY A 249 -28.62 0.81 7.95
CA GLY A 249 -28.25 2.00 7.17
C GLY A 249 -26.75 2.09 6.90
N ARG A 250 -25.91 1.74 7.90
CA ARG A 250 -24.46 1.68 7.71
C ARG A 250 -24.05 0.49 6.85
N LEU A 251 -24.65 -0.68 7.10
CA LEU A 251 -24.39 -1.85 6.27
C LEU A 251 -24.77 -1.61 4.79
N ARG A 252 -25.88 -0.94 4.52
CA ARG A 252 -26.26 -0.50 3.16
C ARG A 252 -25.20 0.43 2.56
N SER A 253 -24.61 1.31 3.37
CA SER A 253 -23.53 2.20 2.93
C SER A 253 -22.26 1.44 2.56
N TRP A 254 -21.89 0.43 3.35
CA TRP A 254 -20.82 -0.49 3.01
C TRP A 254 -21.12 -1.28 1.74
N CYS A 255 -22.34 -1.76 1.55
CA CYS A 255 -22.71 -2.46 0.31
C CYS A 255 -22.55 -1.55 -0.93
N ALA A 256 -22.96 -0.28 -0.84
CA ALA A 256 -22.74 0.70 -1.90
C ALA A 256 -21.23 0.94 -2.16
N ALA A 257 -20.44 1.00 -1.09
CA ALA A 257 -18.99 1.16 -1.16
C ALA A 257 -18.31 -0.04 -1.84
N LEU A 258 -18.65 -1.28 -1.45
CA LEU A 258 -18.15 -2.52 -2.04
C LEU A 258 -18.48 -2.61 -3.53
N LEU A 259 -19.69 -2.21 -3.92
CA LEU A 259 -20.15 -2.24 -5.30
C LEU A 259 -19.54 -1.14 -6.18
N GLY A 260 -19.00 -0.07 -5.57
CA GLY A 260 -18.59 1.13 -6.31
C GLY A 260 -19.75 1.87 -6.99
N ARG A 261 -21.01 1.62 -6.59
CA ARG A 261 -22.22 2.31 -7.10
C ARG A 261 -23.20 2.58 -5.95
N SER A 262 -24.04 3.59 -6.13
CA SER A 262 -25.03 3.99 -5.12
C SER A 262 -26.06 2.88 -4.88
N LEU A 263 -26.47 2.73 -3.61
CA LEU A 263 -27.53 1.81 -3.18
C LEU A 263 -28.57 2.60 -2.38
N GLY A 264 -29.71 2.90 -2.99
CA GLY A 264 -30.66 3.87 -2.45
C GLY A 264 -30.01 5.24 -2.26
N ALA A 265 -30.04 5.76 -1.02
CA ALA A 265 -29.40 7.02 -0.64
C ALA A 265 -27.90 6.89 -0.27
N ALA A 266 -27.37 5.65 -0.19
CA ALA A 266 -25.98 5.43 0.16
C ALA A 266 -25.04 5.75 -1.01
N ALA A 267 -23.99 6.51 -0.71
CA ALA A 267 -22.97 6.89 -1.68
C ALA A 267 -21.95 5.76 -1.93
N ALA A 268 -21.47 5.69 -3.16
CA ALA A 268 -20.38 4.79 -3.54
C ALA A 268 -19.02 5.32 -3.10
N TRP A 269 -18.10 4.43 -2.76
CA TRP A 269 -16.69 4.74 -2.53
C TRP A 269 -15.86 4.14 -3.66
N ALA A 270 -15.71 4.89 -4.75
CA ALA A 270 -15.02 4.41 -5.95
C ALA A 270 -13.61 3.89 -5.66
N TRP A 271 -12.91 4.51 -4.71
CA TRP A 271 -11.57 4.09 -4.30
C TRP A 271 -11.57 2.67 -3.70
N LEU A 272 -12.52 2.34 -2.82
CA LEU A 272 -12.57 1.04 -2.14
C LEU A 272 -12.84 -0.06 -3.16
N ALA A 273 -13.82 0.12 -4.03
CA ALA A 273 -14.15 -0.85 -5.08
C ALA A 273 -12.93 -1.17 -5.97
N GLN A 274 -12.07 -0.19 -6.23
CA GLN A 274 -10.85 -0.40 -7.02
C GLN A 274 -9.73 -1.07 -6.23
N GLN A 275 -9.58 -0.75 -4.93
CA GLN A 275 -8.67 -1.50 -4.05
C GLN A 275 -9.07 -2.98 -3.97
N LEU A 276 -10.38 -3.27 -3.85
CA LEU A 276 -10.91 -4.63 -3.90
C LEU A 276 -10.52 -5.32 -5.21
N ALA A 277 -10.71 -4.67 -6.35
CA ALA A 277 -10.32 -5.22 -7.64
C ALA A 277 -8.80 -5.49 -7.72
N GLY A 278 -7.96 -4.63 -7.13
CA GLY A 278 -6.52 -4.84 -7.00
C GLY A 278 -6.14 -6.04 -6.14
N MET A 279 -6.94 -6.35 -5.12
CA MET A 279 -6.83 -7.55 -4.29
C MET A 279 -7.44 -8.81 -4.95
N GLY A 280 -7.99 -8.69 -6.17
CA GLY A 280 -8.72 -9.79 -6.82
C GLY A 280 -10.10 -10.07 -6.23
N LEU A 281 -10.64 -9.14 -5.43
CA LEU A 281 -11.98 -9.22 -4.85
C LEU A 281 -12.98 -8.46 -5.72
N GLU A 282 -14.06 -9.13 -6.10
CA GLU A 282 -15.20 -8.49 -6.76
C GLU A 282 -16.26 -8.11 -5.72
N GLY A 283 -16.69 -6.85 -5.70
CA GLY A 283 -17.73 -6.38 -4.79
C GLY A 283 -19.04 -7.21 -4.88
N GLU A 284 -19.45 -7.59 -6.09
CA GLU A 284 -20.62 -8.44 -6.30
C GLU A 284 -20.44 -9.86 -5.72
N ALA A 285 -19.23 -10.42 -5.78
CA ALA A 285 -18.91 -11.70 -5.17
C ALA A 285 -18.92 -11.59 -3.64
N LEU A 286 -18.30 -10.56 -3.06
CA LEU A 286 -18.33 -10.31 -1.62
C LEU A 286 -19.77 -10.15 -1.09
N LEU A 287 -20.64 -9.45 -1.81
CA LEU A 287 -22.04 -9.36 -1.42
C LEU A 287 -22.74 -10.72 -1.46
N ARG A 288 -22.48 -11.53 -2.49
CA ARG A 288 -23.10 -12.84 -2.68
C ARG A 288 -22.62 -13.86 -1.64
N ASP A 289 -21.33 -13.86 -1.35
CA ASP A 289 -20.66 -14.93 -0.64
C ASP A 289 -20.48 -14.61 0.86
N VAL A 290 -20.47 -13.31 1.23
CA VAL A 290 -20.26 -12.86 2.61
C VAL A 290 -21.50 -12.14 3.16
N VAL A 291 -21.96 -11.06 2.50
CA VAL A 291 -22.99 -10.18 3.07
C VAL A 291 -24.38 -10.84 3.08
N ILE A 292 -24.84 -11.39 1.95
CA ILE A 292 -26.16 -12.00 1.83
C ILE A 292 -26.33 -13.21 2.77
N PRO A 293 -25.34 -14.12 2.89
CA PRO A 293 -25.39 -15.20 3.87
C PRO A 293 -25.41 -14.68 5.31
N GLY A 294 -24.59 -13.67 5.63
CA GLY A 294 -24.49 -13.08 6.97
C GLY A 294 -25.75 -12.35 7.44
N LEU A 295 -26.54 -11.78 6.52
CA LEU A 295 -27.85 -11.18 6.84
C LEU A 295 -28.90 -12.21 7.34
N GLY A 296 -28.61 -13.51 7.23
CA GLY A 296 -29.42 -14.59 7.79
C GLY A 296 -30.84 -14.69 7.20
N SER A 297 -31.59 -15.69 7.66
CA SER A 297 -33.05 -15.78 7.48
C SER A 297 -33.80 -15.06 8.62
N GLY A 298 -33.14 -14.11 9.28
CA GLY A 298 -33.66 -13.41 10.45
C GLY A 298 -34.95 -12.66 10.17
N VAL A 299 -35.81 -12.57 11.19
CA VAL A 299 -37.20 -12.08 11.14
C VAL A 299 -37.29 -10.54 10.99
N ALA A 300 -36.16 -9.83 11.10
CA ALA A 300 -36.13 -8.38 10.94
C ALA A 300 -36.47 -8.00 9.49
N ALA A 301 -37.65 -7.42 9.29
CA ALA A 301 -38.16 -7.04 7.97
C ALA A 301 -37.15 -6.19 7.15
N GLY A 302 -36.39 -5.32 7.82
CA GLY A 302 -35.37 -4.49 7.16
C GLY A 302 -34.17 -5.28 6.62
N ALA A 303 -33.77 -6.38 7.26
CA ALA A 303 -32.68 -7.22 6.76
C ALA A 303 -33.10 -7.99 5.49
N GLN A 304 -34.37 -8.44 5.45
CA GLN A 304 -34.94 -9.06 4.25
C GLN A 304 -35.13 -8.07 3.10
N GLU A 305 -35.50 -6.83 3.40
CA GLU A 305 -35.58 -5.75 2.41
C GLU A 305 -34.21 -5.47 1.79
N LEU A 306 -33.19 -5.24 2.62
CA LEU A 306 -31.82 -5.02 2.15
C LEU A 306 -31.31 -6.24 1.34
N ARG A 307 -31.56 -7.45 1.81
CA ARG A 307 -31.20 -8.66 1.08
C ARG A 307 -31.85 -8.73 -0.31
N SER A 308 -33.14 -8.39 -0.40
CA SER A 308 -33.87 -8.38 -1.67
C SER A 308 -33.31 -7.31 -2.62
N GLU A 309 -33.05 -6.11 -2.10
CA GLU A 309 -32.41 -5.00 -2.82
C GLU A 309 -31.03 -5.43 -3.39
N LEU A 310 -30.20 -6.08 -2.58
CA LEU A 310 -28.88 -6.58 -3.00
C LEU A 310 -29.00 -7.68 -4.07
N GLN A 311 -29.95 -8.61 -3.92
CA GLN A 311 -30.17 -9.67 -4.89
C GLN A 311 -30.63 -9.14 -6.25
N GLU A 312 -31.51 -8.14 -6.27
CA GLU A 312 -31.93 -7.45 -7.49
C GLU A 312 -30.74 -6.75 -8.15
N VAL A 313 -29.93 -6.05 -7.37
CA VAL A 313 -28.76 -5.30 -7.85
C VAL A 313 -27.67 -6.21 -8.43
N ILE A 314 -27.46 -7.40 -7.84
CA ILE A 314 -26.53 -8.41 -8.36
C ILE A 314 -27.08 -9.14 -9.59
N SER A 315 -28.40 -9.34 -9.66
CA SER A 315 -29.05 -10.04 -10.78
C SER A 315 -29.32 -9.13 -11.98
N ALA A 316 -29.33 -7.81 -11.77
CA ALA A 316 -29.53 -6.83 -12.83
C ALA A 316 -28.41 -6.94 -13.87
N PRO A 317 -28.74 -7.02 -15.18
CA PRO A 317 -27.73 -7.08 -16.22
C PRO A 317 -26.85 -5.84 -16.16
N LYS A 318 -25.52 -6.03 -16.28
CA LYS A 318 -24.56 -4.93 -16.42
C LYS A 318 -24.90 -4.17 -17.70
N ILE A 319 -25.62 -3.06 -17.56
CA ILE A 319 -25.88 -2.16 -18.69
C ILE A 319 -24.54 -1.50 -19.00
N SER A 320 -23.78 -2.09 -19.93
CA SER A 320 -22.61 -1.48 -20.53
C SER A 320 -23.08 -0.28 -21.34
N VAL A 321 -23.02 0.90 -20.73
CA VAL A 321 -23.12 2.16 -21.46
C VAL A 321 -21.80 2.30 -22.20
N PHE A 322 -21.85 2.05 -23.52
CA PHE A 322 -20.77 2.30 -24.47
C PHE A 322 -20.52 3.80 -24.65
#